data_AF-A0A940VMQ8-F1
#
_entry.id   AF-A0A940VMQ8-F1
#
_cell.length_a   1.000
_cell.length_b   1.000
_cell.length_c   1.000
_cell.angle_alpha   90.00
_cell.angle_beta   90.00
_cell.angle_gamma   90.00
#
_symmetry.space_group_name_H-M   'P 1'
#
loop_
_entity.id
_entity.type
_entity.pdbx_description
1 polymer ?
#
loop_
_entity_poly.entity_id
_entity_poly.type
_entity_poly.pdbx_seq_one_letter_code
_entity_poly.pdbx_strand_id
1 'polypeptide(L)' 'MGDKGINDALNIMTDFERGYYYAKQRNEASAGKNSLSEMLDLVEIFSEVDGYNAELAKGMAAYYAEQVRMVRKKCSLKKS' A
#
# COMPACT_ATOMS: atom_id res chain seq x y z
N MET A 1 -7.90 23.31 20.87
CA MET A 1 -6.59 22.62 20.98
C MET A 1 -6.70 21.35 20.16
N GLY A 2 -6.35 21.38 18.88
CA GLY A 2 -6.50 20.25 17.96
C GLY A 2 -5.19 19.97 17.23
N ASP A 3 -4.83 18.69 17.13
CA ASP A 3 -3.93 18.08 16.14
C ASP A 3 -2.48 18.57 16.02
N LYS A 4 -1.76 18.66 17.13
CA LYS A 4 -0.27 18.59 17.06
C LYS A 4 0.27 17.16 16.99
N GLY A 5 -0.41 16.18 17.60
CA GLY A 5 0.09 14.80 17.68
C GLY A 5 0.11 14.03 16.36
N ILE A 6 -0.81 14.31 15.43
CA ILE A 6 -0.85 13.66 14.11
C ILE A 6 0.26 14.21 13.20
N ASN A 7 0.52 15.52 13.28
CA ASN A 7 1.59 16.17 12.51
C ASN A 7 2.98 15.70 12.97
N ASP A 8 3.19 15.50 14.27
CA ASP A 8 4.47 15.00 14.79
C ASP A 8 4.70 13.51 14.47
N ALA A 9 3.64 12.69 14.47
CA ALA A 9 3.74 11.27 14.09
C ALA A 9 4.06 11.06 12.61
N LEU A 10 3.48 11.89 11.72
CA LEU A 10 3.82 11.89 10.28
C LEU A 10 5.25 12.36 10.02
N ASN A 11 5.82 13.19 10.91
CA ASN A 11 7.19 13.69 10.80
C ASN A 11 8.27 12.66 11.18
N ILE A 12 7.86 11.50 11.73
CA ILE A 12 8.76 10.39 12.11
C ILE A 12 8.74 9.26 11.07
N MET A 13 7.77 9.26 10.14
CA MET A 13 7.63 8.21 9.15
C MET A 13 8.61 8.39 7.99
N THR A 14 9.33 7.31 7.67
CA THR A 14 10.13 7.21 6.44
C THR A 14 9.23 7.36 5.21
N ASP A 15 9.82 7.73 4.06
CA ASP A 15 9.06 7.83 2.80
C ASP A 15 8.38 6.49 2.44
N PHE A 16 9.04 5.37 2.72
CA PHE A 16 8.47 4.03 2.57
C PHE A 16 7.23 3.82 3.44
N GLU A 17 7.31 4.11 4.74
CA GLU A 17 6.16 3.96 5.65
C GLU A 17 5.01 4.87 5.27
N ARG A 18 5.32 6.10 4.81
CA ARG A 18 4.31 7.03 4.28
C ARG A 18 3.62 6.46 3.06
N GLY A 19 4.38 5.92 2.10
CA GLY A 19 3.85 5.24 0.93
C GLY A 19 2.93 4.08 1.28
N TYR A 20 3.37 3.20 2.17
CA TYR A 20 2.57 2.06 2.65
C TYR A 20 1.26 2.52 3.28
N TYR A 21 1.34 3.52 4.17
CA TYR A 21 0.17 4.07 4.84
C TYR A 21 -0.82 4.74 3.88
N TYR A 22 -0.34 5.46 2.87
CA TYR A 22 -1.19 6.06 1.85
C TYR A 22 -1.91 5.02 1.00
N ALA A 23 -1.21 3.97 0.55
CA ALA A 23 -1.82 2.87 -0.21
C ALA A 23 -2.90 2.15 0.63
N LYS A 24 -2.62 1.94 1.93
CA LYS A 24 -3.60 1.38 2.87
C LYS A 24 -4.84 2.24 3.00
N GLN A 25 -4.70 3.52 3.32
CA GLN A 25 -5.83 4.44 3.45
C GLN A 25 -6.66 4.52 2.16
N ARG A 26 -6.00 4.60 1.01
CA ARG A 26 -6.68 4.63 -0.29
C ARG A 26 -7.47 3.35 -0.55
N ASN A 27 -6.86 2.19 -0.29
CA ASN A 27 -7.54 0.91 -0.46
C ASN A 27 -8.72 0.76 0.50
N GLU A 28 -8.59 1.20 1.75
CA GLU A 28 -9.67 1.23 2.74
C GLU A 28 -10.80 2.18 2.32
N ALA A 29 -10.49 3.36 1.78
CA ALA A 29 -11.47 4.29 1.23
C ALA A 29 -12.22 3.70 0.03
N SER A 30 -11.56 2.87 -0.78
CA SER A 30 -12.20 2.07 -1.83
C SER A 30 -12.88 0.80 -1.30
N ALA A 31 -13.00 0.62 0.03
CA ALA A 31 -13.54 -0.57 0.69
C ALA A 31 -12.87 -1.89 0.25
N GLY A 32 -11.59 -1.83 -0.11
CA GLY A 32 -10.83 -2.98 -0.61
C GLY A 32 -11.34 -3.53 -1.95
N LYS A 33 -12.07 -2.73 -2.72
CA LYS A 33 -12.71 -3.17 -3.98
C LYS A 33 -11.76 -3.29 -5.18
N ASN A 34 -10.48 -2.98 -5.00
CA ASN A 34 -9.50 -3.23 -6.06
C ASN A 34 -9.54 -4.72 -6.42
N SER A 35 -9.66 -5.01 -7.70
CA SER A 35 -9.55 -6.36 -8.23
C SER A 35 -8.11 -6.87 -8.09
N LEU A 36 -7.93 -8.18 -8.17
CA LEU A 36 -6.60 -8.78 -8.14
C LEU A 36 -5.71 -8.27 -9.28
N SER A 37 -6.29 -8.03 -10.47
CA SER A 37 -5.57 -7.48 -11.63
C SER A 37 -5.09 -6.06 -11.32
N GLU A 38 -5.99 -5.19 -10.88
CA GLU A 38 -5.64 -3.80 -10.55
C GLU A 38 -4.56 -3.74 -9.45
N MET A 39 -4.62 -4.61 -8.44
CA MET A 39 -3.57 -4.65 -7.42
C MET A 39 -2.22 -5.10 -7.98
N LEU A 40 -2.19 -6.03 -8.95
CA LEU A 40 -0.95 -6.45 -9.61
C LEU A 40 -0.37 -5.32 -10.49
N ASP A 41 -1.23 -4.65 -11.25
CA ASP A 41 -0.83 -3.51 -12.09
C ASP A 41 -0.26 -2.37 -11.24
N LEU A 42 -0.88 -2.09 -10.08
CA LEU A 42 -0.37 -1.09 -9.14
C LEU A 42 1.00 -1.48 -8.55
N VAL A 43 1.23 -2.75 -8.25
CA VAL A 43 2.55 -3.23 -7.79
C VAL A 43 3.61 -2.98 -8.85
N GLU A 44 3.33 -3.34 -10.11
CA GLU A 44 4.25 -3.16 -11.23
C GLU A 44 4.59 -1.68 -11.43
N ILE A 45 3.56 -0.83 -11.58
CA ILE A 45 3.74 0.62 -11.79
C ILE A 45 4.58 1.25 -10.68
N PHE A 46 4.30 0.92 -9.40
CA PHE A 46 5.03 1.52 -8.29
C PHE A 46 6.44 0.94 -8.10
N SER A 47 6.69 -0.29 -8.53
CA SER A 47 8.02 -0.91 -8.50
C SER A 47 8.98 -0.32 -9.53
N GLU A 48 8.46 0.27 -10.61
CA GLU A 48 9.26 0.91 -11.66
C GLU A 48 9.65 2.36 -11.35
N VAL A 49 9.05 2.98 -10.33
CA VAL A 49 9.35 4.37 -9.97
C VAL A 49 10.77 4.49 -9.41
N ASP A 50 11.54 5.41 -10.00
CA ASP A 50 12.89 5.77 -9.58
C ASP A 50 12.99 7.24 -9.13
N GLY A 51 14.19 7.64 -8.68
CA GLY A 51 14.47 9.00 -8.23
C GLY A 51 13.90 9.35 -6.86
N TYR A 52 13.56 10.62 -6.67
CA TYR A 52 13.25 11.20 -5.35
C TYR A 52 12.06 10.53 -4.62
N ASN A 53 11.08 10.01 -5.38
CA ASN A 53 9.88 9.38 -4.81
C ASN A 53 9.95 7.84 -4.78
N ALA A 54 11.10 7.24 -5.10
CA ALA A 54 11.23 5.78 -5.23
C ALA A 54 10.85 5.05 -3.94
N GLU A 55 11.32 5.51 -2.78
CA GLU A 55 11.02 4.86 -1.49
C GLU A 55 9.53 4.93 -1.14
N LEU A 56 8.87 6.06 -1.45
CA LEU A 56 7.43 6.20 -1.26
C LEU A 56 6.65 5.25 -2.17
N ALA A 57 7.02 5.16 -3.45
CA ALA A 57 6.39 4.22 -4.38
C ALA A 57 6.60 2.76 -3.95
N LYS A 58 7.82 2.38 -3.51
CA LYS A 58 8.10 1.04 -2.97
C LYS A 58 7.21 0.71 -1.77
N GLY A 59 6.95 1.67 -0.88
CA GLY A 59 6.01 1.51 0.23
C GLY A 59 4.60 1.18 -0.26
N MET A 60 4.11 1.89 -1.28
CA MET A 60 2.81 1.62 -1.90
C MET A 60 2.77 0.23 -2.55
N ALA A 61 3.81 -0.13 -3.31
CA ALA A 61 3.94 -1.44 -3.95
C ALA A 61 3.91 -2.57 -2.91
N ALA A 62 4.63 -2.41 -1.79
CA ALA A 62 4.68 -3.41 -0.73
C ALA A 62 3.29 -3.70 -0.15
N TYR A 63 2.47 -2.67 0.09
CA TYR A 63 1.10 -2.85 0.56
C TYR A 63 0.25 -3.66 -0.42
N TYR A 64 0.23 -3.29 -1.70
CA TYR A 64 -0.59 -4.00 -2.70
C TYR A 64 -0.09 -5.43 -2.93
N ALA A 65 1.22 -5.68 -2.88
CA ALA A 65 1.79 -7.02 -2.96
C ALA A 65 1.34 -7.91 -1.78
N GLU A 66 1.23 -7.36 -0.57
CA GLU A 66 0.67 -8.06 0.59
C GLU A 66 -0.80 -8.45 0.36
N GLN A 67 -1.61 -7.51 -0.12
CA GLN A 67 -3.03 -7.75 -0.42
C GLN A 67 -3.21 -8.86 -1.49
N VAL A 68 -2.40 -8.82 -2.56
CA VAL A 68 -2.33 -9.88 -3.58
C VAL A 68 -2.02 -11.24 -2.94
N ARG A 69 -1.01 -11.31 -2.06
CA ARG A 69 -0.64 -12.55 -1.36
C ARG A 69 -1.77 -13.09 -0.50
N MET A 70 -2.47 -12.21 0.23
CA MET A 70 -3.61 -12.60 1.06
C MET A 70 -4.78 -13.15 0.23
N VAL A 71 -5.11 -12.50 -0.89
CA VAL A 71 -6.16 -12.97 -1.81
C VAL A 71 -5.80 -14.35 -2.37
N ARG A 72 -4.56 -14.51 -2.88
CA ARG A 72 -4.06 -15.80 -3.39
C ARG A 72 -4.12 -16.91 -2.34
N LYS A 73 -3.72 -16.62 -1.09
CA LYS A 73 -3.78 -17.58 0.02
C LYS A 73 -5.23 -18.00 0.33
N LYS A 74 -6.16 -17.04 0.39
CA LYS A 74 -7.59 -17.33 0.60
C LYS A 74 -8.17 -18.19 -0.53
N CYS A 75 -7.82 -17.92 -1.78
CA CYS A 75 -8.24 -18.72 -2.93
C CYS A 75 -7.65 -20.13 -2.91
N SER A 76 -6.40 -20.30 -2.47
CA SER A 76 -5.76 -21.60 -2.33
C SER A 76 -6.42 -22.46 -1.25
N LEU A 77 -6.80 -21.87 -0.12
CA LEU A 77 -7.43 -22.60 1.00
C LEU A 77 -8.87 -23.05 0.70
N LYS A 78 -9.57 -22.40 -0.25
CA LYS A 78 -10.91 -22.83 -0.69
C LYS A 78 -10.90 -24.03 -1.64
N LYS A 79 -9.72 -24.47 -2.09
CA LYS A 79 -9.54 -25.60 -3.02
C LYS A 79 -9.04 -26.87 -2.33
N SER A 80 -8.78 -26.82 -1.02
CA SER A 80 -8.43 -27.96 -0.16
C SER A 80 -9.64 -28.41 0.63
#